data_AF-A0A6J2KMD0-F1
#
_entry.id   AF-A0A6J2KMD0-F1
#
_cell.length_a   1.000
_cell.length_b   1.000
_cell.length_c   1.000
_cell.angle_alpha   90.00
_cell.angle_beta   90.00
_cell.angle_gamma   90.00
#
_symmetry.space_group_name_H-M   'P 1'
#
loop_
_entity.id
_entity.type
_entity.pdbx_description
1 polymer ?
#
loop_
_entity_poly.entity_id
_entity_poly.type
_entity_poly.pdbx_seq_one_letter_code
_entity_poly.pdbx_strand_id
1 'polypeptide(L)'
;EFSKHTVKHYNHSKLFYGVCLSDNRNQTNISTWDLKQSVEARLNESFWSEHRLRTKITDISCSNEKEDHKLDTSDAIVGIACLILILLNVVASFCDLYFGDENNKSPEWYHYFSIRCNWRRLMEPFDETNPRLRPLKCLNGLR
;
A
#
# COMPACT_ATOMS: atom_id res chain seq x y z
N GLU A 1 -6.91 13.09 17.21
CA GLU A 1 -6.03 12.50 18.22
C GLU A 1 -4.63 12.45 17.62
N PHE A 2 -3.76 13.36 18.04
CA PHE A 2 -2.45 13.54 17.42
C PHE A 2 -1.49 12.44 17.89
N SER A 3 -0.84 11.81 16.90
CA SER A 3 0.23 10.82 17.03
C SER A 3 1.13 11.13 18.24
N LYS A 4 1.08 10.24 19.24
CA LYS A 4 1.88 10.30 20.45
C LYS A 4 3.36 10.17 20.03
N HIS A 5 4.09 11.28 20.06
CA HIS A 5 5.51 11.32 19.73
C HIS A 5 6.28 10.37 20.65
N THR A 6 6.55 9.16 20.16
CA THR A 6 7.37 8.16 20.86
C THR A 6 8.81 8.44 20.47
N VAL A 7 9.57 9.01 21.40
CA VAL A 7 11.03 9.13 21.26
C VAL A 7 11.58 7.72 21.21
N LYS A 8 11.88 7.21 20.01
CA LYS A 8 12.56 5.92 19.85
C LYS A 8 14.02 6.12 20.28
N HIS A 9 14.35 5.64 21.47
CA HIS A 9 15.75 5.49 21.88
C HIS A 9 16.34 4.32 21.09
N TYR A 10 17.13 4.63 20.06
CA TYR A 10 17.86 3.64 19.30
C TYR A 10 19.03 3.12 20.12
N ASN A 11 19.09 1.80 20.32
CA ASN A 11 20.24 1.18 20.95
C ASN A 11 21.38 1.11 19.95
N HIS A 12 22.34 2.03 20.06
CA HIS A 12 23.50 2.13 19.18
C HIS A 12 24.49 0.96 19.27
N SER A 13 24.29 0.01 20.19
CA SER A 13 25.04 -1.26 20.24
C SER A 13 24.48 -2.33 19.30
N LYS A 14 23.31 -2.11 18.71
CA LYS A 14 22.70 -3.02 17.73
C LYS A 14 22.74 -2.39 16.35
N LEU A 15 23.29 -3.13 15.38
CA LEU A 15 23.36 -2.73 13.98
C LEU A 15 22.41 -3.61 13.18
N PHE A 16 21.55 -2.98 12.39
CA PHE A 16 20.70 -3.65 11.40
C PHE A 16 21.30 -3.41 10.03
N TYR A 17 21.69 -4.49 9.34
CA TYR A 17 22.36 -4.39 8.05
C TYR A 17 21.81 -5.47 7.12
N GLY A 18 21.46 -5.08 5.90
CA GLY A 18 21.05 -6.00 4.84
C GLY A 18 22.28 -6.42 4.02
N VAL A 19 22.48 -7.72 3.83
CA VAL A 19 23.58 -8.24 3.01
C VAL A 19 22.99 -9.03 1.85
N CYS A 20 23.33 -8.64 0.63
CA CYS A 20 23.02 -9.44 -0.56
C CYS A 20 24.08 -10.53 -0.71
N LEU A 21 23.67 -11.78 -0.50
CA LEU A 21 24.52 -12.95 -0.76
C LEU A 21 24.32 -13.37 -2.21
N SER A 22 25.25 -12.99 -3.09
CA SER A 22 25.34 -13.55 -4.43
C SER A 22 26.03 -14.91 -4.34
N ASP A 23 25.27 -15.98 -4.12
CA ASP A 23 25.77 -17.34 -4.28
C ASP A 23 25.28 -17.93 -5.61
N ASN A 24 26.21 -18.23 -6.51
CA ASN A 24 25.94 -18.93 -7.77
C ASN A 24 25.70 -20.44 -7.55
N ARG A 25 25.67 -20.92 -6.30
CA ARG A 25 25.36 -22.31 -5.96
C ARG A 25 23.94 -22.39 -5.39
N ASN A 26 23.15 -23.24 -6.02
CA ASN A 26 21.77 -23.58 -5.67
C ASN A 26 21.55 -23.59 -4.15
N GLN A 27 20.79 -22.61 -3.65
CA GLN A 27 20.42 -22.38 -2.25
C GLN A 27 19.47 -23.46 -1.68
N THR A 28 19.59 -24.72 -2.09
CA THR A 28 18.68 -25.77 -1.63
C THR A 28 19.16 -26.46 -0.36
N ASN A 29 20.43 -26.35 0.04
CA ASN A 29 20.97 -27.06 1.20
C ASN A 29 22.13 -26.34 1.91
N ILE A 30 22.02 -25.04 2.20
CA ILE A 30 22.96 -24.38 3.11
C ILE A 30 22.33 -24.39 4.50
N SER A 31 22.96 -25.10 5.43
CA SER A 31 22.50 -25.09 6.82
C SER A 31 22.54 -23.64 7.34
N THR A 32 21.50 -23.23 8.08
CA THR A 32 21.41 -21.85 8.63
C THR A 32 22.60 -21.49 9.51
N TRP A 33 23.23 -22.50 10.11
CA TRP A 33 24.44 -22.36 10.92
C TRP A 33 25.66 -21.97 10.07
N ASP A 34 25.87 -22.63 8.92
CA ASP A 34 26.98 -22.32 8.01
C ASP A 34 26.83 -20.93 7.39
N LEU A 35 25.59 -20.54 7.07
CA LEU A 35 25.29 -19.22 6.52
C LEU A 35 25.56 -18.11 7.54
N LYS A 36 25.14 -18.28 8.80
CA LYS A 36 25.42 -17.31 9.87
C LYS A 36 26.92 -17.11 10.06
N GLN A 37 27.69 -18.19 10.15
CA GLN A 37 29.13 -18.12 10.35
C GLN A 37 29.87 -17.47 9.17
N SER A 38 29.48 -17.80 7.94
CA SER A 38 30.05 -17.22 6.71
C SER A 38 29.76 -15.72 6.59
N VAL A 39 28.52 -15.30 6.88
CA VAL A 39 28.12 -13.89 6.88
C VAL A 39 28.83 -13.13 7.99
N GLU A 40 28.94 -13.73 9.19
CA GLU A 40 29.61 -13.10 10.34
C GLU A 40 31.10 -12.88 10.04
N ALA A 41 31.78 -13.85 9.45
CA ALA A 41 33.18 -13.72 9.08
C ALA A 41 33.39 -12.58 8.06
N ARG A 42 32.60 -12.54 6.98
CA ARG A 42 32.71 -11.48 5.96
C ARG A 42 32.36 -10.10 6.49
N LEU A 43 31.30 -9.99 7.29
CA LEU A 43 30.94 -8.71 7.92
C LEU A 43 32.05 -8.25 8.85
N ASN A 44 32.59 -9.15 9.67
CA ASN A 44 33.65 -8.81 10.61
C ASN A 44 34.92 -8.33 9.88
N GLU A 45 35.29 -8.95 8.75
CA GLU A 45 36.40 -8.45 7.92
C GLU A 45 36.14 -7.03 7.38
N SER A 46 34.94 -6.80 6.80
CA SER A 46 34.55 -5.49 6.27
C SER A 46 34.56 -4.41 7.37
N PHE A 47 33.85 -4.64 8.47
CA PHE A 47 33.75 -3.70 9.59
C PHE A 47 35.09 -3.49 10.31
N TRP A 48 35.94 -4.52 10.36
CA TRP A 48 37.27 -4.38 10.94
C TRP A 48 38.17 -3.48 10.08
N SER A 49 38.12 -3.66 8.76
CA SER A 49 38.92 -2.85 7.83
C SER A 49 38.53 -1.37 7.84
N GLU A 50 37.24 -1.06 7.89
CA GLU A 50 36.74 0.30 7.76
C GLU A 50 36.62 1.03 9.11
N HIS A 51 36.20 0.31 10.15
CA HIS A 51 35.84 0.91 11.44
C HIS A 51 36.57 0.29 12.64
N ARG A 52 37.39 -0.75 12.44
CA ARG A 52 38.04 -1.53 13.51
C ARG A 52 37.05 -2.06 14.56
N LEU A 53 35.82 -2.33 14.12
CA LEU A 53 34.76 -2.88 14.96
C LEU A 53 34.66 -4.39 14.80
N ARG A 54 34.40 -5.09 15.90
CA ARG A 54 34.03 -6.52 15.87
C ARG A 54 32.52 -6.65 15.95
N THR A 55 31.93 -7.29 14.95
CA THR A 55 30.49 -7.50 14.87
C THR A 55 30.14 -8.94 15.16
N LYS A 56 29.11 -9.17 15.99
CA LYS A 56 28.54 -10.50 16.24
C LYS A 56 27.10 -10.53 15.75
N ILE A 57 26.74 -11.52 14.94
CA ILE A 57 25.38 -11.65 14.43
C ILE A 57 24.47 -12.19 15.54
N THR A 58 23.49 -11.39 15.97
CA THR A 58 22.47 -11.84 16.91
C THR A 58 21.40 -12.65 16.20
N ASP A 59 20.79 -12.07 15.17
CA ASP A 59 19.71 -12.66 14.39
C ASP A 59 20.01 -12.56 12.90
N ILE A 60 19.58 -13.57 12.15
CA ILE A 60 19.66 -13.59 10.70
C ILE A 60 18.27 -13.88 10.14
N SER A 61 17.78 -12.97 9.31
CA SER A 61 16.54 -13.15 8.57
C SER A 61 16.89 -13.16 7.10
N CYS A 62 16.77 -14.33 6.48
CA CYS A 62 16.91 -14.46 5.03
C CYS A 62 15.51 -14.35 4.44
N SER A 63 15.23 -13.25 3.75
CA SER A 63 14.05 -13.14 2.90
C SER A 63 14.32 -13.99 1.66
N ASN A 64 13.94 -15.26 1.72
CA ASN A 64 13.83 -16.05 0.50
C ASN A 64 12.64 -15.48 -0.26
N GLU A 65 12.86 -14.82 -1.40
CA GLU A 65 11.81 -14.25 -2.28
C GLU A 65 10.80 -15.29 -2.82
N LYS A 66 10.87 -16.54 -2.34
CA LYS A 66 9.84 -17.57 -2.50
C LYS A 66 8.89 -17.60 -1.30
N GLU A 67 8.58 -16.46 -0.70
CA GLU A 67 7.28 -16.34 -0.06
C GLU A 67 6.28 -16.37 -1.20
N ASP A 68 5.83 -17.59 -1.53
CA ASP A 68 4.61 -17.78 -2.32
C ASP A 68 3.56 -16.93 -1.60
N HIS A 69 3.23 -15.77 -2.17
CA HIS A 69 2.11 -14.96 -1.71
C HIS A 69 0.87 -15.80 -1.93
N LYS A 70 0.57 -16.63 -0.94
CA LYS A 70 -0.67 -17.36 -0.87
C LYS A 70 -1.73 -16.29 -0.76
N LEU A 71 -2.59 -16.22 -1.76
CA LEU A 71 -3.75 -15.35 -1.74
C LEU A 71 -4.51 -15.63 -0.45
N ASP A 72 -4.40 -14.72 0.50
CA ASP A 72 -5.11 -14.84 1.74
C ASP A 72 -6.58 -14.54 1.48
N THR A 73 -7.47 -15.11 2.29
CA THR A 73 -8.91 -14.86 2.21
C THR A 73 -9.23 -13.36 2.31
N SER A 74 -8.40 -12.59 3.03
CA SER A 74 -8.48 -11.12 3.07
C SER A 74 -8.28 -10.48 1.69
N ASP A 75 -7.26 -10.92 0.94
CA ASP A 75 -6.97 -10.38 -0.38
C ASP A 75 -8.09 -10.70 -1.37
N ALA A 76 -8.65 -11.92 -1.26
CA ALA A 76 -9.81 -12.32 -2.06
C ALA A 76 -11.05 -11.46 -1.75
N ILE A 77 -11.32 -11.15 -0.47
CA ILE A 77 -12.44 -10.29 -0.07
C ILE A 77 -12.27 -8.88 -0.65
N VAL A 78 -11.08 -8.30 -0.54
CA VAL A 78 -10.77 -6.97 -1.09
C VAL A 78 -10.93 -6.97 -2.61
N GLY A 79 -10.42 -8.01 -3.29
CA GLY A 79 -10.58 -8.18 -4.72
C GLY A 79 -12.05 -8.24 -5.15
N ILE A 80 -12.88 -9.00 -4.44
CA ILE A 80 -14.33 -9.09 -4.70
C ILE A 80 -15.02 -7.74 -4.49
N ALA A 81 -14.70 -7.04 -3.39
CA ALA A 81 -15.28 -5.72 -3.12
C ALA A 81 -14.93 -4.71 -4.22
N CYS A 82 -13.67 -4.69 -4.67
CA CYS A 82 -13.22 -3.86 -5.79
C CYS A 82 -13.96 -4.21 -7.09
N LEU A 83 -14.12 -5.51 -7.40
CA LEU A 83 -14.87 -5.95 -8.58
C LEU A 83 -16.33 -5.49 -8.55
N ILE A 84 -17.00 -5.60 -7.40
CA ILE A 84 -18.39 -5.12 -7.24
C ILE A 84 -18.47 -3.62 -7.49
N LEU A 85 -17.55 -2.83 -6.94
CA LEU A 85 -17.51 -1.39 -7.15
C LEU A 85 -17.30 -1.03 -8.64
N ILE A 86 -16.40 -1.73 -9.34
CA ILE A 86 -16.17 -1.52 -10.77
C ILE A 86 -17.44 -1.85 -11.56
N LEU A 87 -18.07 -3.00 -11.29
CA LEU A 87 -19.30 -3.40 -11.98
C LEU A 87 -20.43 -2.40 -11.75
N LEU A 88 -20.62 -1.92 -10.52
CA LEU A 88 -21.61 -0.89 -10.22
C LEU A 88 -21.35 0.40 -11.01
N ASN A 89 -20.08 0.84 -11.10
CA ASN A 89 -19.72 2.02 -11.89
C ASN A 89 -19.99 1.82 -13.39
N VAL A 90 -19.69 0.64 -13.93
CA VAL A 90 -19.93 0.30 -15.33
C VAL A 90 -21.43 0.28 -15.62
N VAL A 91 -22.22 -0.48 -14.85
CA VAL A 91 -23.68 -0.58 -15.02
C VAL A 91 -24.33 0.79 -14.90
N ALA A 92 -23.97 1.57 -13.88
CA ALA A 92 -24.53 2.89 -13.67
C ALA A 92 -24.18 3.87 -14.80
N SER A 93 -22.95 3.80 -15.34
CA SER A 93 -22.56 4.61 -16.49
C SER A 93 -23.30 4.21 -17.76
N PHE A 94 -23.56 2.92 -17.99
CA PHE A 94 -24.41 2.45 -19.09
C PHE A 94 -25.87 2.89 -18.93
N CYS A 95 -26.44 2.76 -17.74
CA CYS A 95 -27.79 3.24 -17.45
C CYS A 95 -27.93 4.74 -17.69
N ASP A 96 -26.93 5.53 -17.27
CA ASP A 96 -26.92 6.99 -17.48
C ASP A 96 -26.84 7.37 -18.97
N LEU A 97 -26.18 6.56 -19.82
CA LEU A 97 -26.16 6.78 -21.26
C LEU A 97 -27.47 6.39 -21.96
N TYR A 98 -28.11 5.31 -21.52
CA TYR A 98 -29.30 4.76 -22.19
C TYR A 98 -30.60 5.43 -21.75
N PHE A 99 -30.70 5.81 -20.47
CA PHE A 99 -31.89 6.44 -19.88
C PHE A 99 -31.72 7.95 -19.63
N GLY A 100 -30.60 8.53 -20.05
CA GLY A 100 -30.24 9.92 -19.76
C GLY A 100 -31.01 10.99 -20.54
N ASP A 101 -31.81 10.61 -21.54
CA ASP A 101 -32.42 11.57 -22.48
C ASP A 101 -33.96 11.54 -22.51
N GLU A 102 -34.61 10.58 -21.83
CA GLU A 102 -36.08 10.48 -21.84
C GLU A 102 -36.68 10.74 -20.46
N ASN A 103 -37.52 11.77 -20.41
CA ASN A 103 -38.33 12.19 -19.27
C ASN A 103 -38.91 11.01 -18.46
N ASN A 104 -38.78 11.14 -17.14
CA ASN A 104 -39.55 10.50 -16.06
C ASN A 104 -38.89 9.33 -15.32
N LYS A 105 -38.60 9.60 -14.04
CA LYS A 105 -38.63 8.62 -12.93
C LYS A 105 -37.66 7.45 -13.05
N SER A 106 -36.50 7.67 -13.65
CA SER A 106 -35.39 6.75 -13.54
C SER A 106 -34.93 6.67 -12.07
N PRO A 107 -34.70 5.48 -11.50
CA PRO A 107 -34.46 5.34 -10.07
C PRO A 107 -33.09 5.94 -9.72
N GLU A 108 -33.06 6.92 -8.81
CA GLU A 108 -31.92 7.82 -8.50
C GLU A 108 -30.59 7.12 -8.13
N TRP A 109 -30.61 5.82 -7.85
CA TRP A 109 -29.46 5.09 -7.31
C TRP A 109 -28.25 5.04 -8.27
N TYR A 110 -28.46 5.04 -9.60
CA TYR A 110 -27.34 4.96 -10.54
C TYR A 110 -26.57 6.28 -10.63
N HIS A 111 -27.14 7.43 -10.21
CA HIS A 111 -26.42 8.69 -10.20
C HIS A 111 -25.22 8.69 -9.23
N TYR A 112 -25.27 7.88 -8.16
CA TYR A 112 -24.17 7.76 -7.19
C TYR A 112 -22.96 7.01 -7.74
N PHE A 113 -23.18 6.13 -8.73
CA PHE A 113 -22.14 5.27 -9.30
C PHE A 113 -21.81 5.63 -10.77
N SER A 114 -22.58 6.49 -11.44
CA SER A 114 -22.25 6.95 -12.80
C SER A 114 -21.02 7.85 -12.78
N ILE A 115 -20.01 7.47 -13.55
CA ILE A 115 -18.78 8.25 -13.71
C ILE A 115 -19.09 9.62 -14.31
N ARG A 116 -20.02 9.70 -15.28
CA ARG A 116 -20.38 10.94 -15.95
C ARG A 116 -21.09 11.91 -14.99
N CYS A 117 -22.01 11.41 -14.17
CA CYS A 117 -22.69 12.21 -13.15
C CYS A 117 -21.73 12.68 -12.06
N ASN A 118 -20.89 11.79 -11.54
CA ASN A 118 -19.88 12.13 -10.54
C ASN A 118 -18.86 13.14 -11.07
N TRP A 119 -18.43 13.00 -12.34
CA TRP A 119 -17.53 13.97 -12.99
C TRP A 119 -18.19 15.33 -13.17
N ARG A 120 -19.46 15.38 -13.59
CA ARG A 120 -20.20 16.64 -13.70
C ARG A 120 -20.34 17.32 -12.34
N ARG A 121 -20.58 16.57 -11.26
CA ARG A 121 -20.65 17.10 -9.89
C ARG A 121 -19.30 17.62 -9.40
N LEU A 122 -18.21 16.95 -9.76
CA LEU A 122 -16.83 17.37 -9.46
C LEU A 122 -16.44 18.66 -10.19
N MET A 123 -16.93 18.85 -11.42
CA MET A 123 -16.65 20.04 -12.24
C MET A 123 -17.64 21.18 -12.02
N GLU A 124 -18.65 21.00 -11.16
CA GLU A 124 -19.64 22.04 -10.88
C GLU A 124 -18.98 23.20 -10.11
N PRO A 125 -19.19 24.46 -10.54
CA PRO A 125 -18.63 25.60 -9.84
C PRO A 125 -19.18 25.68 -8.40
N PHE A 126 -18.36 26.21 -7.50
CA PHE A 126 -18.75 26.33 -6.10
C PHE A 126 -19.91 27.30 -5.94
N ASP A 127 -21.05 26.77 -5.52
CA ASP A 127 -22.22 27.57 -5.14
C ASP A 127 -21.94 28.43 -3.88
N GLU A 128 -21.70 29.73 -4.08
CA GLU A 128 -21.47 30.72 -3.02
C GLU A 128 -22.73 31.11 -2.25
N THR A 129 -23.91 30.75 -2.77
CA THR A 129 -25.20 31.09 -2.14
C THR A 129 -25.55 30.20 -0.96
N ASN A 130 -24.93 29.01 -0.83
CA ASN A 130 -25.21 28.09 0.27
C ASN A 130 -24.26 28.33 1.47
N PRO A 131 -24.74 28.88 2.60
CA PRO A 131 -23.90 29.22 3.75
C PRO A 131 -23.25 28.00 4.42
N ARG A 132 -23.82 26.80 4.26
CA ARG A 132 -23.26 25.54 4.81
C ARG A 132 -22.04 25.04 4.06
N LEU A 133 -21.89 25.41 2.79
CA LEU A 133 -20.79 24.97 1.93
C LEU A 133 -19.59 25.91 2.00
N ARG A 134 -19.75 27.14 2.52
CA ARG A 134 -18.66 28.13 2.66
C ARG A 134 -17.41 27.62 3.37
N PRO A 135 -17.49 26.85 4.47
CA PRO A 135 -16.30 26.28 5.12
C PRO A 135 -15.59 25.21 4.28
N LEU A 136 -16.30 24.60 3.33
CA LEU A 136 -15.82 23.55 2.43
C LEU A 136 -15.31 24.10 1.09
N LYS A 137 -15.21 25.44 0.94
CA LYS A 137 -14.71 26.10 -0.29
C LYS A 137 -13.32 25.63 -0.72
N CYS A 138 -12.47 25.24 0.23
CA CYS A 138 -11.14 24.67 -0.04
C CYS A 138 -11.17 23.18 -0.45
N LEU A 139 -12.32 22.51 -0.30
CA LEU A 139 -12.54 21.08 -0.56
C LEU A 139 -13.52 20.88 -1.72
N ASN A 140 -13.46 21.73 -2.74
CA ASN A 140 -14.39 21.71 -3.89
C ASN A 140 -14.57 20.33 -4.56
N GLY A 141 -13.58 19.43 -4.45
CA GLY A 141 -13.66 18.06 -5.00
C GLY A 141 -14.28 17.00 -4.08
N LEU A 142 -14.59 17.31 -2.82
CA LEU A 142 -15.23 16.40 -1.85
C LEU A 142 -16.62 16.95 -1.51
N ARG A 143 -17.54 16.88 -2.48
CA ARG A 143 -18.99 17.08 -2.30
C ARG A 143 -19.70 15.76 -2.48
#